data_AF-A0A8B9Z6Y1-F1
#
_entry.id   AF-A0A8B9Z6Y1-F1
#
_cell.length_a   1.000
_cell.length_b   1.000
_cell.length_c   1.000
_cell.angle_alpha   90.00
_cell.angle_beta   90.00
_cell.angle_gamma   90.00
#
_symmetry.space_group_name_H-M   'P 1'
#
loop_
_entity.id
_entity.type
_entity.pdbx_description
1 polymer ?
#
loop_
_entity_poly.entity_id
_entity_poly.type
_entity_poly.pdbx_seq_one_letter_code
_entity_poly.pdbx_strand_id
1 'polypeptide(L)'
;MGRIRRSREQLKLLGDYLIMCRSGALKELSKRLDHRHYLLECSHKYSVADLRQIADGVFETFLQSLLQFASHHVYNCDLCTQRGFICQICNSSDIIFPFEFDTTTRCSECKTVFHRDCQASAKSCPRCERRQRYQRQLEAEASVELSL
;
A
#
# COMPACT_ATOMS: atom_id res chain seq x y z
N MET A 1 -4.86 15.73 -13.81
CA MET A 1 -4.15 15.63 -12.51
C MET A 1 -4.61 14.47 -11.62
N GLY A 2 -5.92 14.24 -11.39
CA GLY A 2 -6.38 13.18 -10.46
C GLY A 2 -5.86 11.77 -10.76
N ARG A 3 -5.86 11.36 -12.04
CA ARG A 3 -5.33 10.05 -12.47
C ARG A 3 -3.83 9.90 -12.19
N ILE A 4 -3.03 10.91 -12.52
CA ILE A 4 -1.58 10.91 -12.25
C ILE A 4 -1.31 10.75 -10.76
N ARG A 5 -1.98 11.53 -9.90
CA ARG A 5 -1.83 11.42 -8.45
C ARG A 5 -2.15 10.01 -7.97
N ARG A 6 -3.23 9.40 -8.46
CA ARG A 6 -3.60 8.02 -8.13
C ARG A 6 -2.51 7.03 -8.56
N SER A 7 -1.99 7.14 -9.79
CA SER A 7 -0.87 6.32 -10.27
C SER A 7 0.41 6.52 -9.43
N ARG A 8 0.69 7.73 -8.97
CA ARG A 8 1.84 8.04 -8.11
C ARG A 8 1.70 7.41 -6.72
N GLU A 9 0.50 7.44 -6.14
CA GLU A 9 0.19 6.75 -4.88
C GLU A 9 0.33 5.23 -5.03
N GLN A 10 -0.15 4.68 -6.15
CA GLN A 10 -0.02 3.25 -6.46
C GLN A 10 1.46 2.84 -6.61
N LEU A 11 2.25 3.63 -7.35
CA LEU A 11 3.67 3.37 -7.56
C LEU A 11 4.46 3.39 -6.25
N LYS A 12 4.15 4.33 -5.36
CA LYS A 12 4.76 4.37 -4.02
C LYS A 12 4.51 3.08 -3.25
N LEU A 13 3.25 2.61 -3.20
CA LEU A 13 2.91 1.37 -2.51
C LEU A 13 3.60 0.15 -3.11
N LEU A 14 3.70 0.08 -4.44
CA LEU A 14 4.47 -0.96 -5.13
C LEU A 14 5.97 -0.87 -4.81
N GLY A 15 6.50 0.36 -4.69
CA GLY A 15 7.85 0.62 -4.22
C GLY A 15 8.12 0.02 -2.83
N ASP A 16 7.19 0.14 -1.89
CA ASP A 16 7.32 -0.43 -0.54
C ASP A 16 7.45 -1.98 -0.54
N TYR A 17 6.85 -2.65 -1.53
CA TYR A 17 7.05 -4.09 -1.73
C TYR A 17 8.46 -4.36 -2.26
N LEU A 18 8.85 -3.67 -3.33
CA LEU A 18 10.13 -3.84 -4.00
C LEU A 18 11.34 -3.52 -3.11
N ILE A 19 11.23 -2.51 -2.23
CA ILE A 19 12.31 -2.10 -1.32
C ILE A 19 12.74 -3.22 -0.39
N MET A 20 11.80 -4.03 0.12
CA MET A 20 12.14 -5.17 0.97
C MET A 20 12.24 -6.49 0.20
N CYS A 21 12.07 -6.46 -1.12
CA CYS A 21 12.18 -7.64 -1.96
C CYS A 21 13.64 -7.90 -2.33
N ARG A 22 14.10 -9.14 -2.16
CA ARG A 22 15.50 -9.54 -2.42
C ARG A 22 15.74 -10.08 -3.83
N SER A 23 14.75 -9.98 -4.72
CA SER A 23 14.81 -10.45 -6.12
C SER A 23 15.65 -9.57 -7.05
N GLY A 24 16.06 -8.38 -6.60
CA GLY A 24 16.71 -7.38 -7.45
C GLY A 24 15.74 -6.52 -8.28
N ALA A 25 14.42 -6.71 -8.15
CA ALA A 25 13.43 -5.96 -8.90
C ALA A 25 13.45 -4.44 -8.61
N LEU A 26 13.83 -4.02 -7.40
CA LEU A 26 14.06 -2.59 -7.11
C LEU A 26 15.18 -2.00 -7.98
N LYS A 27 16.27 -2.75 -8.19
CA LYS A 27 17.39 -2.30 -9.02
C LYS A 27 16.94 -2.11 -10.48
N GLU A 28 16.09 -3.02 -10.97
CA GLU A 28 15.54 -2.92 -12.32
C GLU A 28 14.53 -1.77 -12.46
N LEU A 29 13.65 -1.57 -11.48
CA LEU A 29 12.78 -0.40 -11.44
C LEU A 29 13.58 0.91 -11.38
N SER A 30 14.67 0.93 -10.61
CA SER A 30 15.53 2.11 -10.45
C SER A 30 16.15 2.56 -11.77
N LYS A 31 16.55 1.63 -12.65
CA LYS A 31 17.03 1.97 -14.00
C LYS A 31 15.95 2.67 -14.82
N ARG A 32 14.69 2.22 -14.71
CA ARG A 32 13.54 2.80 -15.42
C ARG A 32 13.14 4.17 -14.88
N LEU A 33 13.40 4.43 -13.61
CA LEU A 33 13.10 5.73 -12.98
C LEU A 33 13.96 6.87 -13.50
N ASP A 34 15.14 6.58 -14.05
CA ASP A 34 16.06 7.57 -14.62
C ASP A 34 16.35 8.72 -13.63
N HIS A 35 17.01 8.38 -12.51
CA HIS A 35 17.34 9.30 -11.41
C HIS A 35 16.15 9.91 -10.63
N ARG A 36 14.91 9.55 -10.94
CA ARG A 36 13.71 10.08 -10.26
C ARG A 36 13.26 9.24 -9.05
N HIS A 37 14.19 8.95 -8.12
CA HIS A 37 13.90 8.12 -6.94
C HIS A 37 12.83 8.70 -6.01
N TYR A 38 12.68 10.03 -5.96
CA TYR A 38 11.60 10.71 -5.24
C TYR A 38 10.20 10.21 -5.65
N LEU A 39 10.10 9.60 -6.84
CA LEU A 39 8.86 9.01 -7.30
C LEU A 39 8.39 7.84 -6.40
N LEU A 40 9.30 7.10 -5.76
CA LEU A 40 8.93 6.03 -4.83
C LEU A 40 8.68 6.55 -3.41
N GLU A 41 9.31 7.66 -3.02
CA GLU A 41 9.23 8.19 -1.65
C GLU A 41 7.94 8.97 -1.38
N CYS A 42 7.55 9.83 -2.33
CA CYS A 42 6.52 10.82 -2.10
C CYS A 42 5.61 11.05 -3.32
N SER A 43 4.33 10.68 -3.21
CA SER A 43 3.36 10.76 -4.31
C SER A 43 3.02 12.18 -4.76
N HIS A 44 3.28 13.20 -3.93
CA HIS A 44 2.98 14.61 -4.23
C HIS A 44 4.21 15.43 -4.66
N LYS A 45 5.41 14.83 -4.69
CA LYS A 45 6.62 15.49 -5.19
C LYS A 45 6.75 15.30 -6.70
N TYR A 46 6.99 16.40 -7.40
CA TYR A 46 7.22 16.47 -8.85
C TYR A 46 8.37 17.42 -9.12
N SER A 47 9.19 17.09 -10.11
CA SER A 47 10.12 18.03 -10.71
C SER A 47 9.42 18.94 -11.73
N VAL A 48 10.04 20.06 -12.09
CA VAL A 48 9.53 20.93 -13.17
C VAL A 48 9.46 20.16 -14.50
N ALA A 49 10.41 19.24 -14.74
CA ALA A 49 10.40 18.39 -15.92
C ALA A 49 9.17 17.45 -15.94
N ASP A 50 8.78 16.88 -14.79
CA ASP A 50 7.58 16.06 -14.70
C ASP A 50 6.33 16.91 -14.99
N LEU A 51 6.24 18.12 -14.45
CA LEU A 51 5.09 19.01 -14.69
C LEU A 51 4.94 19.36 -16.18
N ARG A 52 6.06 19.57 -16.88
CA ARG A 52 6.05 19.74 -18.34
C ARG A 52 5.58 18.46 -19.05
N GLN A 53 6.13 17.29 -18.70
CA GLN A 53 5.71 16.01 -19.27
C GLN A 53 4.24 15.68 -19.00
N ILE A 54 3.69 16.16 -17.88
CA ILE A 54 2.26 16.05 -17.55
C ILE A 54 1.44 16.92 -18.49
N ALA A 55 1.86 18.15 -18.75
CA ALA A 55 1.20 19.03 -19.71
C ALA A 55 1.25 18.45 -21.14
N ASP A 56 2.37 17.82 -21.50
CA ASP A 56 2.57 17.16 -22.79
C ASP A 56 1.90 15.78 -22.90
N GLY A 57 1.30 15.27 -21.81
CA GLY A 57 0.60 13.98 -21.76
C GLY A 57 1.50 12.74 -21.72
N VAL A 58 2.82 12.88 -21.80
CA VAL A 58 3.78 11.76 -21.83
C VAL A 58 4.13 11.19 -20.45
N PHE A 59 3.87 11.93 -19.38
CA PHE A 59 4.15 11.46 -18.01
C PHE A 59 3.27 10.27 -17.60
N GLU A 60 2.04 10.20 -18.11
CA GLU A 60 1.11 9.13 -17.78
C GLU A 60 1.59 7.78 -18.34
N THR A 61 2.01 7.74 -19.60
CA THR A 61 2.55 6.51 -20.23
C THR A 61 3.82 6.04 -19.52
N PHE A 62 4.70 6.98 -19.14
CA PHE A 62 5.85 6.69 -18.31
C PHE A 62 5.45 6.01 -16.99
N LEU A 63 4.51 6.59 -16.23
CA LEU A 63 4.04 6.00 -14.97
C LEU A 63 3.40 4.62 -15.17
N GLN A 64 2.58 4.44 -16.21
CA GLN A 64 1.95 3.15 -16.48
C GLN A 64 2.98 2.05 -16.74
N SER A 65 4.08 2.36 -17.43
CA SER A 65 5.17 1.41 -17.65
C SER A 65 5.84 0.95 -16.34
N LEU A 66 6.00 1.87 -15.37
CA LEU A 66 6.55 1.55 -14.05
C LEU A 66 5.56 0.72 -13.21
N LEU A 67 4.28 1.10 -13.25
CA LEU A 67 3.21 0.39 -12.54
C LEU A 67 3.08 -1.04 -13.04
N GLN A 68 3.07 -1.25 -14.36
CA GLN A 68 2.97 -2.57 -14.97
C GLN A 68 4.15 -3.46 -14.57
N PHE A 69 5.38 -2.92 -14.62
CA PHE A 69 6.56 -3.67 -14.19
C PHE A 69 6.45 -4.07 -12.71
N ALA A 70 6.15 -3.10 -11.85
CA ALA A 70 6.17 -3.30 -10.41
C ALA A 70 5.01 -4.20 -9.94
N SER A 71 3.80 -4.03 -10.48
CA SER A 71 2.66 -4.89 -10.14
C SER A 71 2.89 -6.31 -10.64
N HIS A 72 3.38 -6.48 -11.87
CA HIS A 72 3.71 -7.80 -12.41
C HIS A 72 4.73 -8.52 -11.51
N HIS A 73 5.77 -7.81 -11.04
CA HIS A 73 6.70 -8.40 -10.08
C HIS A 73 6.00 -8.81 -8.78
N VAL A 74 5.20 -7.94 -8.17
CA VAL A 74 4.54 -8.23 -6.89
C VAL A 74 3.61 -9.44 -6.98
N TYR A 75 2.82 -9.54 -8.05
CA TYR A 75 1.89 -10.66 -8.24
C TYR A 75 2.61 -12.00 -8.48
N ASN A 76 3.82 -11.99 -9.04
CA ASN A 76 4.55 -13.20 -9.43
C ASN A 76 5.78 -13.48 -8.55
N CYS A 77 5.89 -12.82 -7.39
CA CYS A 77 7.02 -13.00 -6.49
C CYS A 77 6.56 -13.48 -5.11
N ASP A 78 6.99 -14.68 -4.73
CA ASP A 78 6.64 -15.30 -3.43
C ASP A 78 6.98 -14.41 -2.21
N LEU A 79 8.10 -13.68 -2.28
CA LEU A 79 8.48 -12.75 -1.21
C LEU A 79 7.52 -11.57 -1.08
N CYS A 80 6.94 -11.12 -2.19
CA CYS A 80 6.00 -10.01 -2.20
C CYS A 80 4.59 -10.49 -1.84
N THR A 81 4.15 -11.63 -2.36
CA THR A 81 2.81 -12.19 -2.10
C THR A 81 2.65 -12.59 -0.63
N GLN A 82 3.70 -13.08 0.03
CA GLN A 82 3.70 -13.33 1.49
C GLN A 82 3.50 -12.06 2.34
N ARG A 83 3.75 -10.87 1.77
CA ARG A 83 3.50 -9.57 2.41
C ARG A 83 2.18 -8.94 1.96
N GLY A 84 1.38 -9.65 1.18
CA GLY A 84 0.00 -9.29 0.91
C GLY A 84 -0.88 -9.49 2.15
N PHE A 85 -2.18 -9.25 1.99
CA PHE A 85 -3.14 -9.34 3.07
C PHE A 85 -4.19 -10.40 2.75
N ILE A 86 -4.69 -11.05 3.79
CA ILE A 86 -5.95 -11.79 3.73
C ILE A 86 -7.02 -10.91 4.38
N CYS A 87 -8.17 -10.76 3.70
CA CYS A 87 -9.26 -9.95 4.24
C CYS A 87 -9.85 -10.63 5.49
N GLN A 88 -9.67 -10.04 6.68
CA GLN A 88 -10.13 -10.66 7.94
C GLN A 88 -11.66 -10.67 8.14
N ILE A 89 -12.42 -10.10 7.19
CA ILE A 89 -13.89 -10.04 7.26
C ILE A 89 -14.50 -11.24 6.54
N CYS A 90 -14.15 -11.44 5.25
CA CYS A 90 -14.63 -12.60 4.49
C CYS A 90 -13.73 -13.84 4.63
N ASN A 91 -12.46 -13.65 5.03
CA ASN A 91 -11.45 -14.68 5.17
C ASN A 91 -11.28 -15.55 3.91
N SER A 92 -11.49 -14.97 2.71
CA SER A 92 -11.17 -15.65 1.46
C SER A 92 -9.66 -15.86 1.34
N SER A 93 -9.24 -16.91 0.63
CA SER A 93 -7.81 -17.21 0.40
C SER A 93 -7.11 -16.25 -0.55
N ASP A 94 -7.84 -15.28 -1.11
CA ASP A 94 -7.31 -14.32 -2.07
C ASP A 94 -6.36 -13.35 -1.36
N ILE A 95 -5.14 -13.26 -1.88
CA ILE A 95 -4.17 -12.28 -1.42
C ILE A 95 -4.53 -10.93 -2.05
N ILE A 96 -4.80 -9.95 -1.20
CA ILE A 96 -5.11 -8.58 -1.61
C ILE A 96 -3.99 -7.62 -1.25
N PHE A 97 -3.88 -6.56 -2.04
CA PHE A 97 -2.80 -5.60 -1.93
C PHE A 97 -3.31 -4.16 -1.73
N PRO A 98 -2.54 -3.33 -1.01
CA PRO A 98 -2.94 -1.95 -0.75
C PRO A 98 -2.95 -1.07 -2.00
N PHE A 99 -2.31 -1.48 -3.10
CA PHE A 99 -2.26 -0.74 -4.36
C PHE A 99 -3.45 -1.04 -5.30
N GLU A 100 -4.36 -1.94 -4.91
CA GLU A 100 -5.55 -2.34 -5.67
C GLU A 100 -6.75 -1.47 -5.32
N PHE A 101 -6.64 -0.16 -5.56
CA PHE A 101 -7.62 0.83 -5.10
C PHE A 101 -9.07 0.62 -5.60
N ASP A 102 -9.27 -0.17 -6.66
CA ASP A 102 -10.60 -0.48 -7.19
C ASP A 102 -11.31 -1.64 -6.49
N THR A 103 -10.60 -2.45 -5.70
CA THR A 103 -11.18 -3.64 -5.04
C THR A 103 -10.87 -3.68 -3.56
N THR A 104 -9.89 -2.90 -3.09
CA THR A 104 -9.44 -2.91 -1.70
C THR A 104 -9.52 -1.53 -1.05
N THR A 105 -9.53 -1.54 0.28
CA THR A 105 -9.42 -0.34 1.10
C THR A 105 -8.54 -0.61 2.31
N ARG A 106 -7.96 0.45 2.86
CA ARG A 106 -7.05 0.38 4.02
C ARG A 106 -7.69 1.04 5.22
N CYS A 107 -7.63 0.37 6.36
CA CYS A 107 -7.97 1.00 7.62
C CYS A 107 -7.07 2.23 7.86
N SER A 108 -7.67 3.38 8.18
CA SER A 108 -6.95 4.63 8.44
C SER A 108 -6.01 4.55 9.64
N GLU A 109 -6.32 3.71 10.62
CA GLU A 109 -5.55 3.54 11.84
C GLU A 109 -4.46 2.45 11.70
N CYS A 110 -4.87 1.18 11.56
CA CYS A 110 -3.95 0.05 11.59
C CYS A 110 -3.38 -0.35 10.23
N LYS A 111 -3.79 0.32 9.15
CA LYS A 111 -3.33 0.11 7.77
C LYS A 111 -3.57 -1.28 7.19
N THR A 112 -4.34 -2.12 7.87
CA THR A 112 -4.78 -3.43 7.37
C THR A 112 -5.64 -3.24 6.13
N VAL A 113 -5.44 -4.09 5.13
CA VAL A 113 -6.17 -4.07 3.86
C VAL A 113 -7.37 -5.01 3.95
N PHE A 114 -8.49 -4.56 3.41
CA PHE A 114 -9.73 -5.33 3.29
C PHE A 114 -10.26 -5.16 1.87
N HIS A 115 -11.09 -6.10 1.40
CA HIS A 115 -11.96 -5.83 0.26
C HIS A 115 -12.84 -4.61 0.57
N ARG A 116 -13.02 -3.74 -0.42
CA ARG A 116 -13.80 -2.51 -0.27
C ARG A 116 -15.22 -2.80 0.20
N ASP A 117 -15.86 -3.80 -0.39
CA ASP A 117 -17.26 -4.14 -0.09
C ASP A 117 -17.40 -4.79 1.30
N CYS A 118 -16.41 -5.58 1.72
CA CYS A 118 -16.35 -6.14 3.07
C CYS A 118 -16.24 -5.03 4.13
N GLN A 119 -15.33 -4.06 3.92
CA GLN A 119 -15.16 -2.96 4.86
C GLN A 119 -16.35 -2.00 4.88
N ALA A 120 -17.01 -1.79 3.74
CA ALA A 120 -18.22 -0.95 3.65
C ALA A 120 -19.39 -1.52 4.46
N SER A 121 -19.48 -2.85 4.57
CA SER A 121 -20.51 -3.55 5.35
C SER A 121 -20.15 -3.67 6.84
N ALA A 122 -18.89 -3.42 7.21
CA ALA A 122 -18.42 -3.54 8.58
C ALA A 122 -18.61 -2.23 9.35
N LYS A 123 -19.09 -2.31 10.59
CA LYS A 123 -19.23 -1.14 11.47
C LYS A 123 -17.89 -0.52 11.87
N SER A 124 -16.84 -1.32 11.90
CA SER A 124 -15.54 -0.99 12.47
C SER A 124 -14.47 -1.93 11.91
N CYS A 125 -13.19 -1.59 12.10
CA CYS A 125 -12.08 -2.47 11.72
C CYS A 125 -11.89 -3.58 12.78
N PRO A 126 -12.05 -4.87 12.44
CA PRO A 126 -11.99 -5.96 13.41
C PRO A 126 -10.61 -6.09 14.08
N ARG A 127 -9.54 -5.71 13.37
CA ARG A 127 -8.19 -5.66 13.95
C ARG A 127 -8.04 -4.54 14.97
N CYS A 128 -8.61 -3.36 14.71
CA CYS A 128 -8.57 -2.25 15.66
C CYS A 128 -9.38 -2.58 16.91
N GLU A 129 -10.57 -3.17 16.77
CA GLU A 129 -11.37 -3.61 17.92
C GLU A 129 -10.62 -4.61 18.80
N ARG A 130 -9.96 -5.61 18.17
CA ARG A 130 -9.14 -6.58 18.90
C ARG A 130 -8.00 -5.91 19.67
N ARG A 131 -7.30 -4.96 19.05
CA ARG A 131 -6.22 -4.18 19.71
C ARG A 131 -6.74 -3.35 20.87
N GLN A 132 -7.89 -2.67 20.70
CA GLN A 132 -8.50 -1.86 21.75
C GLN A 132 -9.01 -2.71 22.92
N ARG A 133 -9.53 -3.93 22.67
CA ARG A 133 -9.90 -4.86 23.74
C ARG A 133 -8.68 -5.30 24.55
N TYR A 134 -7.61 -5.68 23.88
CA TYR A 134 -6.38 -6.09 24.54
C TYR A 134 -5.77 -4.95 25.38
N GLN A 135 -5.75 -3.73 24.82
CA GLN A 135 -5.26 -2.56 25.54
C GLN A 135 -6.07 -2.28 26.82
N ARG A 136 -7.40 -2.36 26.75
CA ARG A 136 -8.28 -2.18 27.91
C ARG A 136 -8.09 -3.24 29.00
N GLN A 137 -7.76 -4.48 28.61
CA GLN A 137 -7.46 -5.55 29.56
C GLN A 137 -6.16 -5.26 30.32
N LEU A 138 -5.10 -4.87 29.62
CA LEU A 138 -3.83 -4.49 30.25
C LEU A 138 -3.98 -3.29 31.20
N GLU A 139 -4.78 -2.29 30.82
CA GLU A 139 -5.05 -1.13 31.67
C GLU A 139 -5.83 -1.51 32.94
N ALA A 140 -6.80 -2.42 32.81
CA ALA A 140 -7.56 -2.92 33.96
C ALA A 140 -6.65 -3.73 34.92
N GLU A 141 -5.82 -4.63 34.40
CA GLU A 141 -4.87 -5.41 35.20
C GLU A 141 -3.86 -4.50 35.93
N ALA A 142 -3.26 -3.54 35.24
CA ALA A 142 -2.35 -2.58 35.85
C ALA A 142 -3.03 -1.72 36.92
N SER A 143 -4.29 -1.31 36.71
CA SER A 143 -5.05 -0.53 37.71
C SER A 143 -5.35 -1.32 38.99
N VAL A 144 -5.54 -2.64 38.86
CA VAL A 144 -5.71 -3.54 40.02
C VAL A 144 -4.38 -3.69 40.77
N GLU A 145 -3.27 -3.90 40.07
CA GLU A 145 -1.94 -4.00 40.70
C GLU A 145 -1.50 -2.72 41.43
N LEU A 146 -1.83 -1.54 40.89
CA LEU A 146 -1.55 -0.23 41.52
C LEU A 146 -2.46 0.10 42.71
N SER A 147 -3.54 -0.65 42.88
CA SER A 147 -4.50 -0.50 43.99
C SER A 147 -4.25 -1.47 45.15
N LEU A 148 -3.23 -2.34 45.02
CA LEU A 148 -2.70 -3.25 46.05
C LEU A 148 -1.43 -2.65 46.69
#